data_AF-A0A1K1Q785-F1
#
_entry.id   AF-A0A1K1Q785-F1
#
_cell.length_a   1.000
_cell.length_b   1.000
_cell.length_c   1.000
_cell.angle_alpha   90.00
_cell.angle_beta   90.00
_cell.angle_gamma   90.00
#
_symmetry.space_group_name_H-M   'P 1'
#
loop_
_entity.id
_entity.type
_entity.pdbx_description
1 polymer ?
#
loop_
_entity_poly.entity_id
_entity_poly.type
_entity_poly.pdbx_seq_one_letter_code
_entity_poly.pdbx_strand_id
1 'polypeptide(L)'
;MTIKKQTLVLFLALVSITVSAQELTVDNSSSVKIEKLPEYVVITSENTKLLGGMNINIASKKSSYENVLKDLEALLQKNRNLAIRNQTDLLNAMSKLGFDYVDAYNASAGTVGAAAGEDVQAFGSNAKYRINMVFRKKTEFRN
;
A
#
# COMPACT_ATOMS: atom_id res chain seq x y z
N MET A 1 -57.43 29.75 12.04
CA MET A 1 -56.20 29.27 12.69
C MET A 1 -55.48 28.35 11.71
N THR A 2 -54.65 28.92 10.83
CA THR A 2 -54.14 28.24 9.62
C THR A 2 -52.62 28.36 9.59
N ILE A 3 -51.95 27.82 10.61
CA ILE A 3 -50.48 27.81 10.74
C ILE A 3 -50.06 26.38 11.09
N LYS A 4 -50.24 25.44 10.16
CA LYS A 4 -49.74 24.07 10.33
C LYS A 4 -49.02 23.50 9.10
N LYS A 5 -49.15 24.11 7.91
CA LYS A 5 -48.52 23.61 6.68
C LYS A 5 -47.19 24.30 6.31
N GLN A 6 -46.94 25.53 6.78
CA GLN A 6 -45.71 26.27 6.43
C GLN A 6 -44.48 25.83 7.24
N THR A 7 -44.67 25.24 8.42
CA THR A 7 -43.56 24.79 9.28
C THR A 7 -42.88 23.52 8.79
N LEU A 8 -43.59 22.68 8.03
CA LEU A 8 -43.03 21.42 7.50
C LEU A 8 -42.05 21.68 6.34
N VAL A 9 -42.31 22.72 5.53
CA VAL A 9 -41.44 23.10 4.40
C VAL A 9 -40.12 23.70 4.89
N LEU A 10 -40.14 24.43 6.00
CA LEU A 10 -38.93 25.02 6.59
C LEU A 10 -37.98 23.94 7.12
N PHE A 11 -38.50 22.80 7.59
CA PHE A 11 -37.69 21.70 8.12
C PHE A 11 -36.97 20.88 7.04
N LEU A 12 -37.51 20.81 5.80
CA LEU A 12 -36.81 20.15 4.69
C LEU A 12 -35.68 20.99 4.09
N ALA A 13 -35.69 22.31 4.27
CA ALA A 13 -34.64 23.18 3.73
C ALA A 13 -33.31 23.08 4.51
N LEU A 14 -33.36 22.69 5.79
CA LEU A 14 -32.21 22.64 6.70
C LEU A 14 -31.33 21.38 6.55
N VAL A 15 -31.71 20.41 5.71
CA VAL A 15 -30.94 19.16 5.50
C VAL A 15 -29.94 19.28 4.34
N SER A 16 -29.75 20.47 3.77
CA SER A 16 -28.62 20.78 2.89
C SER A 16 -27.33 21.01 3.71
N ILE A 17 -27.08 20.12 4.67
CA ILE A 17 -25.83 20.04 5.41
C ILE A 17 -24.77 19.76 4.35
N THR A 18 -23.89 20.73 4.21
CA THR A 18 -22.75 20.73 3.31
C THR A 18 -21.97 19.43 3.50
N VAL A 19 -22.13 18.53 2.53
CA VAL A 19 -21.17 17.45 2.29
C VAL A 19 -19.88 18.13 1.87
N SER A 20 -19.15 18.61 2.87
CA SER A 20 -17.77 19.05 2.70
C SER A 20 -17.02 17.78 2.38
N ALA A 21 -16.69 17.60 1.10
CA ALA A 21 -15.70 16.62 0.70
C ALA A 21 -14.47 16.91 1.56
N GLN A 22 -14.20 16.07 2.55
CA GLN A 22 -12.97 16.15 3.32
C GLN A 22 -11.86 15.90 2.31
N GLU A 23 -11.20 16.96 1.87
CA GLU A 23 -9.95 16.84 1.15
C GLU A 23 -8.98 16.12 2.08
N LEU A 24 -8.54 14.94 1.65
CA LEU A 24 -7.49 14.17 2.28
C LEU A 24 -6.26 15.06 2.43
N THR A 25 -6.10 15.66 3.61
CA THR A 25 -4.91 16.42 3.96
C THR A 25 -3.84 15.40 4.28
N VAL A 26 -2.96 15.17 3.30
CA VAL A 26 -1.79 14.33 3.48
C VAL A 26 -0.86 15.05 4.44
N ASP A 27 -0.83 14.55 5.68
CA ASP A 27 0.04 15.06 6.73
C ASP A 27 1.51 14.78 6.35
N ASN A 28 2.20 15.82 5.88
CA ASN A 28 3.42 15.79 5.05
C ASN A 28 4.74 15.49 5.80
N SER A 29 4.70 14.83 6.97
CA SER A 29 5.92 14.63 7.79
C SER A 29 6.80 13.44 7.40
N SER A 30 6.37 12.61 6.44
CA SER A 30 7.18 11.51 5.88
C SER A 30 7.25 11.68 4.38
N SER A 31 8.00 12.68 3.90
CA SER A 31 8.22 12.85 2.46
C SER A 31 9.49 12.10 2.06
N VAL A 32 9.31 10.90 1.50
CA VAL A 32 10.40 10.24 0.77
C VAL A 32 10.54 10.96 -0.56
N LYS A 33 11.70 11.57 -0.78
CA LYS A 33 12.03 12.30 -2.01
C LYS A 33 12.41 11.32 -3.12
N ILE A 34 11.66 11.33 -4.23
CA ILE A 34 11.86 10.40 -5.36
C ILE A 34 13.26 10.49 -5.94
N GLU A 35 13.91 11.65 -5.89
CA GLU A 35 15.27 11.89 -6.39
C GLU A 35 16.29 11.07 -5.60
N LYS A 36 16.03 10.81 -4.31
CA LYS A 36 16.91 10.05 -3.42
C LYS A 36 16.75 8.54 -3.54
N LEU A 37 15.66 8.06 -4.13
CA LEU A 37 15.39 6.63 -4.31
C LEU A 37 16.25 6.02 -5.45
N PRO A 38 16.47 4.70 -5.47
CA PRO A 38 17.10 4.04 -6.61
C PRO A 38 16.17 4.02 -7.84
N GLU A 39 16.73 3.80 -9.03
CA GLU A 39 15.93 3.66 -10.26
C GLU A 39 14.93 2.51 -10.17
N TYR A 40 15.32 1.40 -9.52
CA TYR A 40 14.46 0.23 -9.32
C TYR A 40 14.26 -0.05 -7.83
N VAL A 41 13.03 -0.40 -7.47
CA VAL A 41 12.66 -0.87 -6.13
C VAL A 41 11.90 -2.18 -6.28
N VAL A 42 12.30 -3.18 -5.49
CA VAL A 42 11.57 -4.44 -5.38
C VAL A 42 10.84 -4.45 -4.04
N ILE A 43 9.53 -4.65 -4.09
CA ILE A 43 8.65 -4.66 -2.91
C ILE A 43 8.02 -6.04 -2.78
N THR A 44 8.28 -6.70 -1.66
CA THR A 44 7.57 -7.93 -1.29
C THR A 44 6.26 -7.55 -0.60
N SER A 45 5.14 -8.04 -1.12
CA SER A 45 3.81 -7.90 -0.54
C SER A 45 3.30 -9.25 -0.04
N GLU A 46 2.73 -9.28 1.17
CA GLU A 46 2.06 -10.44 1.76
C GLU A 46 0.67 -10.04 2.24
N ASN A 47 -0.37 -10.74 1.78
CA ASN A 47 -1.72 -10.48 2.24
C ASN A 47 -1.92 -11.06 3.65
N THR A 48 -2.29 -10.23 4.63
CA THR A 48 -2.50 -10.69 6.01
C THR A 48 -3.98 -10.95 6.26
N LYS A 49 -4.33 -12.20 6.61
CA LYS A 49 -5.73 -12.65 6.78
C LYS A 49 -6.46 -12.04 7.99
N LEU A 50 -5.76 -11.36 8.91
CA LEU A 50 -6.32 -11.08 10.24
C LEU A 50 -7.10 -9.77 10.34
N LEU A 51 -6.75 -8.71 9.59
CA LEU A 51 -7.41 -7.39 9.69
C LEU A 51 -7.40 -6.57 8.37
N GLY A 52 -7.28 -7.22 7.20
CA GLY A 52 -7.39 -6.55 5.90
C GLY A 52 -6.21 -5.64 5.54
N GLY A 53 -5.02 -5.92 6.10
CA GLY A 53 -3.78 -5.20 5.83
C GLY A 53 -2.83 -6.00 4.95
N MET A 54 -1.97 -5.29 4.22
CA MET A 54 -0.85 -5.87 3.50
C MET A 54 0.43 -5.69 4.29
N ASN A 55 1.18 -6.77 4.51
CA ASN A 55 2.54 -6.65 4.99
C ASN A 55 3.44 -6.34 3.79
N ILE A 56 4.25 -5.29 3.93
CA ILE A 56 5.12 -4.78 2.88
C ILE A 56 6.56 -4.87 3.37
N ASN A 57 7.45 -5.40 2.56
CA ASN A 57 8.88 -5.46 2.86
C ASN A 57 9.71 -5.00 1.66
N ILE A 58 10.75 -4.24 1.92
CA ILE A 58 11.72 -3.74 0.95
C ILE A 58 13.12 -4.13 1.45
N ALA A 59 13.81 -4.97 0.68
CA ALA A 59 15.17 -5.37 1.01
C ALA A 59 16.12 -4.15 0.91
N SER A 60 16.50 -3.61 2.07
CA SER A 60 17.33 -2.40 2.17
C SER A 60 18.76 -2.66 2.68
N LYS A 61 18.98 -3.78 3.40
CA LYS A 61 20.28 -4.11 4.00
C LYS A 61 21.38 -4.19 2.94
N LYS A 62 22.54 -3.59 3.22
CA LYS A 62 23.71 -3.58 2.33
C LYS A 62 23.50 -2.82 1.00
N SER A 63 22.42 -2.07 0.87
CA SER A 63 22.21 -1.15 -0.25
C SER A 63 22.82 0.21 0.07
N SER A 64 23.38 0.90 -0.92
CA SER A 64 23.75 2.32 -0.78
C SER A 64 22.54 3.22 -0.50
N TYR A 65 21.32 2.72 -0.74
CA TYR A 65 20.04 3.40 -0.51
C TYR A 65 19.35 2.93 0.79
N GLU A 66 20.06 2.28 1.71
CA GLU A 66 19.44 1.61 2.88
C GLU A 66 18.46 2.49 3.66
N ASN A 67 18.89 3.71 4.03
CA ASN A 67 18.06 4.62 4.84
C ASN A 67 16.78 5.05 4.12
N VAL A 68 16.89 5.47 2.85
CA VAL A 68 15.73 5.94 2.08
C VAL A 68 14.76 4.80 1.73
N LEU A 69 15.27 3.56 1.57
CA LEU A 69 14.43 2.38 1.36
C LEU A 69 13.69 1.99 2.65
N LYS A 70 14.31 2.15 3.83
CA LYS A 70 13.63 1.98 5.13
C LYS A 70 12.54 3.04 5.33
N ASP A 71 12.79 4.28 4.97
CA ASP A 71 11.80 5.35 5.04
C ASP A 71 10.62 5.07 4.10
N LEU A 72 10.89 4.57 2.89
CA LEU A 72 9.86 4.13 1.94
C LEU A 72 9.03 2.96 2.48
N GLU A 73 9.67 1.94 3.05
CA GLU A 73 8.96 0.82 3.68
C GLU A 73 8.04 1.32 4.82
N ALA A 74 8.57 2.16 5.72
CA ALA A 74 7.81 2.71 6.83
C ALA A 74 6.63 3.57 6.35
N LEU A 75 6.82 4.37 5.30
CA LEU A 75 5.76 5.14 4.66
C LEU A 75 4.64 4.25 4.14
N LEU A 76 4.97 3.19 3.40
CA LEU A 76 4.01 2.27 2.81
C LEU A 76 3.30 1.38 3.85
N GLN A 77 3.95 1.10 4.98
CA GLN A 77 3.34 0.37 6.11
C GLN A 77 2.44 1.27 6.98
N LYS A 78 2.56 2.61 6.89
CA LYS A 78 1.87 3.53 7.82
C LYS A 78 0.36 3.56 7.55
N ASN A 79 -0.40 2.86 8.39
CA ASN A 79 -1.85 2.72 8.36
C ASN A 79 -2.69 4.03 8.35
N ARG A 80 -2.10 5.21 8.59
CA ARG A 80 -2.84 6.47 8.72
C ARG A 80 -2.86 7.35 7.46
N ASN A 81 -1.85 7.28 6.59
CA ASN A 81 -1.71 8.22 5.45
C ASN A 81 -1.77 7.52 4.08
N LEU A 82 -1.26 6.29 3.99
CA LEU A 82 -1.32 5.43 2.81
C LEU A 82 -1.68 4.03 3.30
N ALA A 83 -2.94 3.80 3.65
CA ALA A 83 -3.38 2.48 4.08
C ALA A 83 -3.34 1.52 2.89
N ILE A 84 -2.19 0.87 2.67
CA ILE A 84 -2.04 -0.15 1.64
C ILE A 84 -2.72 -1.43 2.14
N ARG A 85 -3.95 -1.66 1.71
CA ARG A 85 -4.76 -2.81 2.12
C ARG A 85 -4.65 -3.96 1.14
N ASN A 86 -4.40 -3.64 -0.12
CA ASN A 86 -4.35 -4.59 -1.23
C ASN A 86 -3.27 -4.18 -2.26
N GLN A 87 -3.10 -5.02 -3.29
CA GLN A 87 -2.05 -4.81 -4.31
C GLN A 87 -2.34 -3.59 -5.19
N THR A 88 -3.62 -3.31 -5.45
CA THR A 88 -4.06 -2.12 -6.18
C THR A 88 -3.67 -0.84 -5.44
N ASP A 89 -3.82 -0.81 -4.12
CA ASP A 89 -3.38 0.32 -3.30
C ASP A 89 -1.86 0.53 -3.40
N LEU A 90 -1.08 -0.56 -3.37
CA LEU A 90 0.38 -0.51 -3.52
C LEU A 90 0.77 0.06 -4.89
N LEU A 91 0.15 -0.44 -5.96
CA LEU A 91 0.37 0.05 -7.33
C LEU A 91 0.06 1.55 -7.44
N ASN A 92 -1.08 1.98 -6.88
CA ASN A 92 -1.49 3.38 -6.89
C ASN A 92 -0.55 4.26 -6.07
N ALA A 93 -0.12 3.81 -4.89
CA ALA A 93 0.82 4.54 -4.05
C ALA A 93 2.18 4.69 -4.73
N MET A 94 2.73 3.62 -5.30
CA MET A 94 3.99 3.67 -6.03
C MET A 94 3.91 4.57 -7.28
N SER A 95 2.78 4.55 -8.00
CA SER A 95 2.56 5.48 -9.13
C SER A 95 2.53 6.95 -8.68
N LYS A 96 1.90 7.26 -7.55
CA LYS A 96 1.91 8.60 -6.95
C LYS A 96 3.30 9.03 -6.48
N LEU A 97 4.12 8.08 -6.02
CA LEU A 97 5.51 8.31 -5.63
C LEU A 97 6.46 8.45 -6.82
N GLY A 98 5.97 8.28 -8.06
CA GLY A 98 6.79 8.45 -9.26
C GLY A 98 7.45 7.17 -9.75
N PHE A 99 6.82 6.01 -9.55
CA PHE A 99 7.25 4.73 -10.13
C PHE A 99 6.22 4.13 -11.08
N ASP A 100 6.71 3.48 -12.13
CA ASP A 100 5.97 2.57 -12.99
C ASP A 100 6.13 1.12 -12.51
N TYR A 101 5.04 0.35 -12.60
CA TYR A 101 5.10 -1.09 -12.45
C TYR A 101 5.82 -1.73 -13.64
N VAL A 102 6.71 -2.68 -13.37
CA VAL A 102 7.47 -3.41 -14.39
C VAL A 102 7.02 -4.85 -14.47
N ASP A 103 7.09 -5.57 -13.34
CA ASP A 103 6.84 -7.01 -13.30
C ASP A 103 6.51 -7.48 -11.88
N ALA A 104 6.01 -8.71 -11.75
CA ALA A 104 5.77 -9.38 -10.49
C ALA A 104 6.14 -10.87 -10.57
N TYR A 105 6.80 -11.36 -9.53
CA TYR A 105 7.17 -12.77 -9.42
C TYR A 105 6.90 -13.29 -8.01
N ASN A 106 6.66 -14.60 -7.91
CA ASN A 106 6.41 -15.23 -6.63
C ASN A 106 7.65 -15.10 -5.73
N ALA A 107 7.47 -14.55 -4.53
CA ALA A 107 8.50 -14.62 -3.52
C ALA A 107 8.45 -16.03 -2.96
N SER A 108 9.52 -16.81 -3.14
CA SER A 108 9.61 -18.16 -2.60
C SER A 108 9.32 -18.11 -1.10
N ALA A 109 8.15 -18.59 -0.70
CA ALA A 109 7.88 -18.87 0.70
C ALA A 109 8.77 -20.07 1.01
N GLY A 110 9.97 -19.83 1.54
CA GLY A 110 10.83 -20.89 2.00
C GLY A 110 10.07 -21.72 3.03
N THR A 111 9.49 -22.84 2.60
CA THR A 111 9.29 -23.98 3.48
C THR A 111 10.68 -24.45 3.81
N VAL A 112 11.22 -24.02 4.95
CA VAL A 112 12.25 -24.80 5.64
C VAL A 112 11.54 -26.06 6.15
N GLY A 113 11.30 -26.99 5.22
CA GLY A 113 11.01 -28.38 5.52
C GLY A 113 12.35 -29.09 5.48
N ALA A 114 12.85 -29.50 6.63
CA ALA A 114 13.83 -30.56 6.69
C ALA A 114 13.13 -31.83 6.15
N ALA A 115 13.29 -32.10 4.85
CA ALA A 115 12.84 -33.34 4.24
C ALA A 115 13.98 -33.89 3.39
N ALA A 116 14.85 -34.66 4.04
CA ALA A 116 15.59 -35.71 3.39
C ALA A 116 14.58 -36.84 3.09
N GLY A 117 14.39 -37.17 1.82
CA GLY A 117 13.55 -38.30 1.40
C GLY A 117 12.69 -37.95 0.19
N GLU A 118 12.92 -38.66 -0.91
CA GLU A 118 11.99 -38.74 -2.04
C GLU A 118 10.62 -39.20 -1.53
N ASP A 119 9.54 -38.62 -2.07
CA ASP A 119 8.13 -38.88 -1.73
C ASP A 119 7.59 -38.32 -0.40
N VAL A 120 7.41 -36.99 -0.34
CA VAL A 120 6.31 -36.40 0.46
C VAL A 120 5.65 -35.28 -0.34
N GLN A 121 4.42 -35.53 -0.81
CA GLN A 121 3.51 -34.46 -1.25
C GLN A 121 3.30 -33.51 -0.07
N ALA A 122 3.76 -32.26 -0.24
CA ALA A 122 3.64 -31.19 0.76
C ALA A 122 2.17 -30.74 0.91
N PHE A 123 1.32 -31.60 1.47
CA PHE A 123 0.02 -31.21 1.99
C PHE A 123 0.21 -30.53 3.34
N GLY A 124 -0.17 -29.24 3.43
CA GLY A 124 -0.46 -28.62 4.73
C GLY A 124 0.29 -27.35 5.11
N SER A 125 0.94 -26.65 4.18
CA SER A 125 1.39 -25.28 4.47
C SER A 125 0.27 -24.30 4.12
N ASN A 126 -0.22 -23.54 5.10
CA ASN A 126 -0.94 -22.28 4.88
C ASN A 126 0.02 -21.31 4.17
N ALA A 127 0.28 -21.54 2.89
CA ALA A 127 1.23 -20.78 2.10
C ALA A 127 0.76 -19.32 2.09
N LYS A 128 1.45 -18.50 2.90
CA LYS A 128 1.31 -17.05 2.85
C LYS A 128 1.71 -16.64 1.43
N TYR A 129 0.73 -16.23 0.63
CA TYR A 129 0.98 -15.73 -0.72
C TYR A 129 1.81 -14.46 -0.61
N ARG A 130 3.06 -14.57 -1.04
CA ARG A 130 4.03 -13.47 -1.08
C ARG A 130 4.39 -13.20 -2.53
N ILE A 131 4.29 -11.95 -2.94
CA ILE A 131 4.60 -11.52 -4.31
C ILE A 131 5.66 -10.42 -4.25
N ASN A 132 6.74 -10.59 -4.99
CA ASN A 132 7.69 -9.53 -5.26
C ASN A 132 7.21 -8.72 -6.46
N MET A 133 7.06 -7.41 -6.28
CA MET A 133 6.66 -6.47 -7.32
C MET A 133 7.84 -5.56 -7.62
N VAL A 134 8.17 -5.43 -8.90
CA VAL A 134 9.26 -4.59 -9.40
C VAL A 134 8.70 -3.27 -9.88
N PHE A 135 9.24 -2.19 -9.35
CA PHE A 135 8.91 -0.83 -9.70
C PHE A 135 10.13 -0.12 -10.24
N ARG A 136 9.96 0.66 -11.31
CA ARG A 136 10.99 1.50 -11.90
C ARG A 136 10.56 2.95 -11.82
N LYS A 137 11.44 3.88 -11.44
CA LYS A 137 11.14 5.32 -11.46
C LYS A 137 10.52 5.71 -12.80
N LYS A 138 9.53 6.61 -12.84
CA LYS A 138 9.01 7.15 -14.10
C LYS A 138 10.10 7.89 -14.85
N THR A 139 9.96 7.94 -16.17
CA THR A 139 10.96 8.55 -17.06
C THR A 139 11.31 9.98 -16.65
N GLU A 140 10.34 10.78 -16.17
CA GLU A 140 10.60 12.15 -15.71
C GLU A 140 11.53 12.27 -14.49
N PHE A 141 11.73 11.19 -13.71
CA PHE A 141 12.56 11.19 -12.49
C PHE A 141 13.89 10.44 -12.64
N ARG A 142 14.27 10.04 -13.86
CA ARG A 142 15.50 9.29 -14.15
C ARG A 142 16.70 10.18 -14.53
N ASN A 143 16.50 11.49 -14.63
CA ASN A 143 17.49 12.46 -15.11
C ASN A 143 18.13 13.24 -13.97
#